data_AF-A0A1J5RPM7-F1
#
_entry.id   AF-A0A1J5RPM7-F1
#
_cell.length_a   1.000
_cell.length_b   1.000
_cell.length_c   1.000
_cell.angle_alpha   90.00
_cell.angle_beta   90.00
_cell.angle_gamma   90.00
#
_symmetry.space_group_name_H-M   'P 1'
#
loop_
_entity.id
_entity.type
_entity.pdbx_description
1 polymer ?
#
loop_
_entity_poly.entity_id
_entity_poly.type
_entity_poly.pdbx_seq_one_letter_code
_entity_poly.pdbx_strand_id
1 'polypeptide(L)'
;MTESEQGTPRSLLDALLERACAVLQCDPVELRASRTPEGLVELRVARAFAERGPLSTTLVGTVEQIDEWLQRKAAEYGDGA
;
A
#
# COMPACT_ATOMS: atom_id res chain seq x y z
N MET A 1 19.14 -23.29 -18.09
CA MET A 1 17.84 -22.65 -18.40
C MET A 1 17.56 -21.70 -17.24
N THR A 2 18.19 -20.52 -17.23
CA THR A 2 17.64 -19.21 -17.68
C THR A 2 16.42 -18.76 -16.86
N GLU A 3 16.71 -17.83 -15.95
CA GLU A 3 15.89 -16.71 -15.46
C GLU A 3 14.37 -16.92 -15.35
N SER A 4 13.90 -17.00 -14.10
CA SER A 4 12.66 -16.31 -13.75
C SER A 4 13.02 -15.28 -12.69
N GLU A 5 13.30 -14.07 -13.13
CA GLU A 5 13.19 -12.86 -12.31
C GLU A 5 11.83 -12.94 -11.60
N GLN A 6 11.80 -13.35 -10.33
CA GLN A 6 10.56 -13.34 -9.55
C GLN A 6 10.27 -11.90 -9.12
N GLY A 7 10.00 -11.08 -10.14
CA GLY A 7 9.04 -10.01 -10.08
C GLY A 7 7.83 -10.52 -9.32
N THR A 8 7.59 -9.95 -8.15
CA THR A 8 6.34 -10.03 -7.41
C THR A 8 5.27 -9.87 -8.48
N PRO A 9 4.41 -10.89 -8.67
CA PRO A 9 3.46 -10.87 -9.78
C PRO A 9 2.69 -9.57 -9.67
N ARG A 10 2.43 -8.91 -10.81
CA ARG A 10 1.65 -7.66 -10.87
C ARG A 10 0.38 -7.72 -10.00
N SER A 11 -0.20 -8.92 -9.89
CA SER A 11 -1.29 -9.28 -8.99
C SER A 11 -1.09 -8.98 -7.50
N LEU A 12 0.13 -9.07 -6.96
CA LEU A 12 0.40 -8.80 -5.53
C LEU A 12 0.46 -7.30 -5.25
N LEU A 13 1.02 -6.50 -6.17
CA LEU A 13 1.00 -5.04 -6.03
C LEU A 13 -0.43 -4.51 -6.17
N ASP A 14 -1.20 -5.08 -7.10
CA ASP A 14 -2.62 -4.75 -7.28
C ASP A 14 -3.43 -5.09 -6.02
N ALA A 15 -3.28 -6.30 -5.49
CA ALA A 15 -3.93 -6.71 -4.24
C ALA A 15 -3.55 -5.82 -3.04
N LEU A 16 -2.29 -5.37 -2.97
CA LEU A 16 -1.82 -4.46 -1.93
C LEU A 16 -2.44 -3.06 -2.09
N LEU A 17 -2.61 -2.58 -3.32
CA LEU A 17 -3.32 -1.33 -3.61
C LEU A 17 -4.79 -1.42 -3.23
N GLU A 18 -5.49 -2.48 -3.64
CA GLU A 18 -6.91 -2.68 -3.29
C GLU A 18 -7.12 -2.70 -1.77
N ARG A 19 -6.25 -3.42 -1.05
CA ARG A 19 -6.31 -3.50 0.41
C ARG A 19 -5.98 -2.17 1.08
N ALA A 20 -4.97 -1.45 0.58
CA ALA A 20 -4.65 -0.11 1.06
C ALA A 20 -5.82 0.85 0.83
N CYS A 21 -6.48 0.77 -0.32
CA CYS A 21 -7.65 1.57 -0.69
C CYS A 21 -8.79 1.36 0.30
N ALA A 22 -9.09 0.10 0.60
CA ALA A 22 -10.15 -0.28 1.54
C ALA A 22 -9.87 0.21 2.96
N VAL A 23 -8.63 0.05 3.45
CA VAL A 23 -8.23 0.46 4.80
C VAL A 23 -8.20 1.99 4.95
N LEU A 24 -7.64 2.68 3.95
CA LEU A 24 -7.42 4.11 4.00
C LEU A 24 -8.62 4.92 3.53
N GLN A 25 -9.67 4.25 3.04
CA GLN A 25 -10.87 4.87 2.46
C GLN A 25 -10.52 5.97 1.46
N CYS A 26 -9.58 5.66 0.56
CA CYS A 26 -9.13 6.58 -0.49
C CYS A 26 -9.54 6.06 -1.87
N ASP A 27 -9.34 6.85 -2.89
CA ASP A 27 -9.48 6.40 -4.27
C ASP A 27 -8.22 5.65 -4.74
N PRO A 28 -8.35 4.68 -5.66
CA PRO A 28 -7.19 3.95 -6.18
C PRO A 28 -6.21 4.86 -6.93
N VAL A 29 -6.67 6.01 -7.45
CA VAL A 29 -5.80 7.02 -8.09
C VAL A 29 -4.92 7.77 -7.09
N GLU A 30 -5.28 7.74 -5.80
CA GLU A 30 -4.52 8.34 -4.70
C GLU A 30 -3.45 7.39 -4.15
N LEU A 31 -3.41 6.15 -4.66
CA LEU A 31 -2.46 5.12 -4.26
C LEU A 31 -1.55 4.73 -5.41
N ARG A 32 -0.27 4.50 -5.11
CA ARG A 32 0.67 4.00 -6.09
C ARG A 32 1.65 3.04 -5.45
N ALA A 33 1.77 1.85 -6.03
CA ALA A 33 2.71 0.85 -5.58
C ALA A 33 3.70 0.54 -6.70
N SER A 34 4.99 0.48 -6.35
CA SER A 34 6.07 0.16 -7.28
C SER A 34 7.13 -0.67 -6.59
N ARG A 35 7.90 -1.44 -7.35
CA ARG A 35 9.08 -2.13 -6.82
C ARG A 35 10.30 -1.22 -6.85
N THR A 36 11.12 -1.31 -5.82
CA THR A 36 12.44 -0.68 -5.78
C THR A 36 13.47 -1.56 -6.48
N PRO A 37 14.61 -1.01 -6.93
CA PRO A 37 15.71 -1.80 -7.51
C PRO A 37 16.29 -2.82 -6.51
N GLU A 38 16.09 -2.61 -5.21
CA GLU A 38 16.52 -3.51 -4.14
C GLU A 38 15.55 -4.67 -3.90
N GLY A 39 14.45 -4.75 -4.65
CA GLY A 39 13.43 -5.79 -4.52
C GLY A 39 12.38 -5.52 -3.43
N LEU A 40 12.36 -4.33 -2.84
CA LEU A 40 11.33 -3.89 -1.90
C LEU A 40 10.11 -3.33 -2.64
N VAL A 41 9.04 -3.10 -1.89
CA VAL A 41 7.84 -2.41 -2.37
C VAL A 41 7.85 -0.98 -1.82
N GLU A 42 7.62 -0.02 -2.69
CA GLU A 42 7.31 1.36 -2.36
C GLU A 42 5.81 1.58 -2.53
N LEU A 43 5.11 1.91 -1.43
CA LEU A 43 3.71 2.33 -1.42
C LEU A 43 3.64 3.84 -1.16
N ARG A 44 3.12 4.58 -2.12
CA ARG A 44 2.80 6.01 -1.99
C ARG A 44 1.30 6.17 -1.79
N VAL A 45 0.94 6.96 -0.79
CA VAL A 45 -0.42 7.35 -0.47
C VAL A 45 -0.48 8.86 -0.56
N ALA A 46 -1.37 9.38 -1.39
CA ALA A 46 -1.64 10.80 -1.57
C ALA A 46 -3.14 11.06 -1.49
N ARG A 47 -3.73 10.77 -0.33
CA ARG A 47 -5.14 10.97 -0.04
C ARG A 47 -5.41 12.44 0.24
N ALA A 48 -6.14 13.11 -0.64
CA ALA A 48 -6.48 14.53 -0.51
C ALA A 48 -7.85 14.73 0.14
N PHE A 49 -8.84 13.88 -0.19
CA PHE A 49 -10.23 14.03 0.25
C PHE A 49 -10.79 12.71 0.74
N ALA A 50 -10.73 12.47 2.05
CA ALA A 50 -11.40 11.34 2.68
C ALA A 50 -12.09 11.78 3.97
N GLU A 51 -13.09 11.01 4.40
CA GLU A 51 -13.83 11.26 5.66
C GLU A 51 -12.90 11.35 6.88
N ARG A 52 -11.75 10.66 6.81
CA ARG A 52 -10.70 10.64 7.85
C ARG A 52 -9.64 11.74 7.70
N GLY A 53 -9.80 12.68 6.77
CA GLY A 53 -8.87 13.78 6.49
C GLY A 53 -7.77 13.44 5.48
N PRO A 54 -6.92 14.40 5.07
CA PRO A 54 -5.84 14.14 4.11
C PRO A 54 -4.74 13.26 4.73
N LEU A 55 -4.17 12.36 3.92
CA LEU A 55 -3.03 11.52 4.31
C LEU A 55 -2.02 11.47 3.16
N SER A 56 -0.82 11.97 3.41
CA SER A 56 0.31 11.84 2.48
C SER A 56 1.42 11.07 3.16
N THR A 57 1.71 9.87 2.67
CA THR A 57 2.82 9.05 3.20
C THR A 57 3.47 8.25 2.09
N THR A 58 4.74 7.91 2.27
CA THR A 58 5.47 6.98 1.42
C THR A 58 6.15 5.96 2.30
N LEU A 59 5.93 4.69 1.99
CA LEU A 59 6.45 3.54 2.73
C LEU A 59 7.31 2.73 1.78
N VAL A 60 8.48 2.33 2.25
CA VAL A 60 9.37 1.43 1.52
C VAL A 60 9.69 0.27 2.44
N GLY A 61 9.42 -0.95 2.00
CA GLY A 61 9.65 -2.14 2.80
C GLY A 61 9.21 -3.43 2.11
N THR A 62 9.22 -4.53 2.85
CA THR A 62 8.61 -5.77 2.36
C THR A 62 7.09 -5.64 2.33
N VAL A 63 6.43 -6.54 1.59
CA VAL A 63 4.96 -6.63 1.57
C VAL A 63 4.40 -6.79 2.98
N GLU A 64 5.04 -7.61 3.81
CA GLU A 64 4.66 -7.83 5.21
C GLU A 64 4.74 -6.53 6.03
N GLN A 65 5.82 -5.76 5.92
CA GLN A 65 5.96 -4.48 6.63
C GLN A 65 4.90 -3.45 6.23
N ILE A 66 4.56 -3.40 4.93
CA ILE A 66 3.49 -2.54 4.44
C ILE A 66 2.14 -3.03 4.96
N ASP A 67 1.92 -4.34 5.00
CA ASP A 67 0.70 -4.93 5.54
C ASP A 67 0.52 -4.62 7.03
N GLU A 68 1.56 -4.77 7.83
CA GLU A 68 1.55 -4.41 9.25
C GLU A 68 1.28 -2.92 9.46
N TRP A 69 1.80 -2.05 8.58
CA TRP A 69 1.45 -0.64 8.61
C TRP A 69 -0.02 -0.40 8.28
N LEU A 70 -0.55 -1.07 7.24
CA LEU A 70 -1.97 -0.99 6.89
C LEU A 70 -2.87 -1.49 8.03
N GLN A 71 -2.52 -2.60 8.69
CA GLN A 71 -3.27 -3.10 9.84
C GLN A 71 -3.30 -2.09 10.99
N ARG A 72 -2.17 -1.44 11.30
CA ARG A 72 -2.13 -0.37 12.30
C ARG A 72 -3.02 0.81 11.91
N LYS A 73 -2.99 1.23 10.64
CA LYS A 73 -3.88 2.28 10.14
C LYS A 73 -5.34 1.87 10.21
N ALA A 74 -5.65 0.62 9.87
CA ALA A 74 -7.00 0.07 10.01
C ALA A 74 -7.48 0.11 11.46
N ALA A 75 -6.60 -0.15 12.44
CA ALA A 75 -6.92 -0.01 13.85
C ALA A 75 -7.11 1.47 14.26
N GLU A 76 -6.21 2.36 13.83
CA GLU A 76 -6.34 3.81 14.08
C GLU A 76 -7.62 4.42 13.48
N TYR A 77 -8.08 3.90 12.34
CA TYR A 77 -9.36 4.28 11.74
C TYR A 77 -10.53 3.48 12.33
N GLY A 78 -10.36 2.22 12.70
CA GLY A 78 -11.41 1.38 13.29
C GLY A 78 -11.78 1.77 14.72
N ASP A 79 -10.84 2.27 15.52
CA ASP A 79 -11.00 2.68 16.92
C ASP A 79 -11.56 4.11 17.03
N GLY A 80 -12.62 4.39 16.28
CA GLY A 80 -13.32 5.68 16.25
C GLY A 80 -14.82 5.51 16.03
N ALA A 81 -15.38 4.39 16.51
CA ALA A 81 -16.81 4.10 16.53
C ALA A 81 -17.34 4.15 17.98
#